data_AF-A0A2I6QRV9-F1
#
_entry.id   AF-A0A2I6QRV9-F1
#
_cell.length_a   1.000
_cell.length_b   1.000
_cell.length_c   1.000
_cell.angle_alpha   90.00
_cell.angle_beta   90.00
_cell.angle_gamma   90.00
#
_symmetry.space_group_name_H-M   'P 1'
#
loop_
_entity.id
_entity.type
_entity.pdbx_description
1 polymer ?
#
loop_
_entity_poly.entity_id
_entity_poly.type
_entity_poly.pdbx_seq_one_letter_code
_entity_poly.pdbx_strand_id
1 'polypeptide(L)'
;HFWLPEVLQGVTMETALIIATWQKLAPISLLYLKYNSINPMVLLMMALISTLSGGWGGLNQTQTRKIMAFSSIAHLGWMAAILTLNPNILLLNLLLYIIMTIPMFLMLNSTSSKTIKDLTTLWTTSPQITSMMMILLMSLGGLPPLTGFMPKWLILQELTMHNLTAIATIMAMSALLSLFFYLRIAYVTALTLHPTTTKDTNKWRFQPKLMMPATALTILSLFLLPMMPLMC
;
A
#
# COMPACT_ATOMS: atom_id res chain seq x y z
N HIS A 1 7.47 -6.48 -13.62
CA HIS A 1 6.92 -5.28 -12.96
C HIS A 1 6.41 -4.23 -13.95
N PHE A 2 6.98 -4.09 -15.17
CA PHE A 2 6.58 -3.08 -16.17
C PHE A 2 5.10 -3.04 -16.57
N TRP A 3 4.45 -4.19 -16.75
CA TRP A 3 3.06 -4.24 -17.21
C TRP A 3 2.06 -3.64 -16.20
N LEU A 4 2.33 -3.78 -14.90
CA LEU A 4 1.34 -3.54 -13.85
C LEU A 4 0.97 -2.05 -13.72
N PRO A 5 1.92 -1.08 -13.72
CA PRO A 5 1.59 0.35 -13.75
C PRO A 5 0.83 0.80 -15.01
N GLU A 6 1.12 0.20 -16.17
CA GLU A 6 0.46 0.57 -17.43
C GLU A 6 -0.98 0.06 -17.47
N VAL A 7 -1.19 -1.21 -17.11
CA VAL A 7 -2.52 -1.82 -17.04
C VAL A 7 -3.38 -1.10 -16.02
N LEU A 8 -2.89 -0.86 -14.81
CA LEU A 8 -3.67 -0.16 -13.79
C LEU A 8 -4.04 1.27 -14.21
N GLN A 9 -3.21 1.95 -15.01
CA GLN A 9 -3.56 3.27 -15.54
C GLN A 9 -4.63 3.21 -16.64
N GLY A 10 -4.68 2.13 -17.42
CA GLY A 10 -5.63 1.96 -18.53
C GLY A 10 -7.05 1.57 -18.12
N VAL A 11 -7.23 0.99 -16.93
CA VAL A 11 -8.51 0.40 -16.49
C VAL A 11 -9.26 1.25 -15.46
N THR A 12 -10.55 0.96 -15.23
CA THR A 12 -11.38 1.66 -14.23
C THR A 12 -10.88 1.44 -12.79
N MET A 13 -11.30 2.27 -11.83
CA MET A 13 -10.79 2.17 -10.46
C MET A 13 -11.20 0.87 -9.75
N GLU A 14 -12.40 0.36 -10.07
CA GLU A 14 -12.91 -0.91 -9.53
C GLU A 14 -12.16 -2.12 -10.11
N THR A 15 -11.88 -2.12 -11.41
CA THR A 15 -11.08 -3.18 -12.04
C THR A 15 -9.64 -3.13 -11.56
N ALA A 16 -9.09 -1.93 -11.37
CA ALA A 16 -7.78 -1.74 -10.74
C ALA A 16 -7.72 -2.33 -9.32
N LEU A 17 -8.78 -2.15 -8.51
CA LEU A 17 -8.89 -2.77 -7.19
C LEU A 17 -8.89 -4.31 -7.26
N ILE A 18 -9.65 -4.90 -8.18
CA ILE A 18 -9.71 -6.36 -8.36
C ILE A 18 -8.32 -6.90 -8.77
N ILE A 19 -7.63 -6.21 -9.68
CA ILE A 19 -6.27 -6.59 -10.10
C ILE A 19 -5.27 -6.46 -8.94
N ALA A 20 -5.40 -5.42 -8.12
CA ALA A 20 -4.51 -5.18 -6.99
C ALA A 20 -4.73 -6.14 -5.82
N THR A 21 -5.92 -6.70 -5.64
CA THR A 21 -6.26 -7.55 -4.49
C THR A 21 -6.49 -9.01 -4.89
N TRP A 22 -7.58 -9.27 -5.61
CA TRP A 22 -8.06 -10.61 -5.93
C TRP A 22 -7.05 -11.42 -6.77
N GLN A 23 -6.45 -10.79 -7.79
CA GLN A 23 -5.52 -11.48 -8.69
C GLN A 23 -4.20 -11.90 -8.01
N LYS A 24 -3.90 -11.37 -6.81
CA LYS A 24 -2.70 -11.76 -6.06
C LYS A 24 -2.91 -13.02 -5.21
N LEU A 25 -4.17 -13.37 -4.89
CA LEU A 25 -4.48 -14.50 -4.01
C LEU A 25 -4.05 -15.85 -4.59
N ALA A 26 -4.40 -16.12 -5.86
CA ALA A 26 -4.12 -17.41 -6.49
C ALA A 26 -2.61 -17.68 -6.72
N PRO A 27 -1.80 -16.72 -7.20
CA PRO A 27 -0.35 -16.93 -7.30
C PRO A 27 0.32 -17.12 -5.93
N ILE A 28 -0.10 -16.37 -4.91
CA ILE A 28 0.49 -16.48 -3.58
C ILE A 28 0.11 -17.81 -2.91
N SER A 29 -1.12 -18.31 -3.10
CA SER A 29 -1.50 -19.62 -2.57
C SER A 29 -0.67 -20.75 -3.18
N LEU A 30 -0.34 -20.67 -4.48
CA LEU A 30 0.55 -21.63 -5.12
C LEU A 30 1.96 -21.57 -4.52
N LEU A 31 2.52 -20.38 -4.35
CA LEU A 31 3.83 -20.21 -3.73
C LEU A 31 3.83 -20.69 -2.27
N TYR A 32 2.76 -20.45 -1.52
CA TYR A 32 2.57 -20.96 -0.16
C TYR A 32 2.58 -22.49 -0.11
N LEU A 33 1.92 -23.18 -1.05
CA LEU A 33 1.91 -24.65 -1.08
C LEU A 33 3.26 -25.26 -1.49
N LYS A 34 4.10 -24.50 -2.20
CA LYS A 34 5.40 -24.97 -2.72
C LYS A 34 6.61 -24.34 -2.04
N TYR A 35 6.43 -23.64 -0.92
CA TYR A 35 7.47 -22.84 -0.27
C TYR A 35 8.78 -23.61 0.01
N ASN A 36 8.67 -24.86 0.46
CA ASN A 36 9.83 -25.73 0.76
C ASN A 36 10.68 -26.11 -0.48
N SER A 37 10.12 -26.02 -1.68
CA SER A 37 10.80 -26.44 -2.92
C SER A 37 11.43 -25.28 -3.70
N ILE A 38 11.25 -24.04 -3.22
CA ILE A 38 11.72 -22.84 -3.91
C ILE A 38 13.14 -22.52 -3.46
N ASN A 39 14.01 -22.15 -4.41
CA ASN A 39 15.35 -21.70 -4.08
C ASN A 39 15.29 -20.34 -3.33
N PRO A 40 15.73 -20.29 -2.06
CA PRO A 40 15.60 -19.08 -1.23
C PRO A 40 16.44 -17.93 -1.77
N MET A 41 17.61 -18.21 -2.36
CA MET A 41 18.50 -17.16 -2.86
C MET A 41 17.88 -16.42 -4.05
N VAL A 42 17.30 -17.15 -5.00
CA VAL A 42 16.62 -16.55 -6.15
C VAL A 42 15.43 -15.71 -5.69
N LEU A 43 14.66 -16.22 -4.73
CA LEU A 43 13.49 -15.52 -4.23
C LEU A 43 13.86 -14.22 -3.49
N LEU A 44 14.91 -14.24 -2.66
CA LEU A 44 15.43 -13.05 -1.98
C LEU A 44 15.96 -12.00 -2.97
N MET A 45 16.66 -12.42 -4.03
CA MET A 45 17.11 -11.49 -5.07
C MET A 45 15.92 -10.85 -5.82
N MET A 46 14.88 -11.62 -6.12
CA MET A 46 13.65 -11.11 -6.71
C MET A 46 12.90 -10.16 -5.76
N ALA A 47 12.91 -10.45 -4.45
CA ALA A 47 12.35 -9.57 -3.42
C ALA A 47 13.07 -8.21 -3.41
N LEU A 48 14.41 -8.19 -3.41
CA LEU A 48 15.20 -6.96 -3.43
C LEU A 48 14.95 -6.11 -4.70
N ILE A 49 14.94 -6.75 -5.86
CA ILE A 49 14.70 -6.04 -7.13
C ILE A 49 13.29 -5.45 -7.15
N SER A 50 12.30 -6.17 -6.63
CA SER A 50 10.91 -5.67 -6.59
C SER A 50 10.72 -4.54 -5.58
N THR A 51 11.32 -4.59 -4.39
CA THR A 51 11.22 -3.48 -3.43
C THR A 51 11.91 -2.22 -3.94
N LEU A 52 13.11 -2.33 -4.53
CA LEU A 52 13.85 -1.20 -5.09
C LEU A 52 13.15 -0.59 -6.31
N SER A 53 12.70 -1.41 -7.26
CA SER A 53 11.97 -0.93 -8.44
C SER A 53 10.61 -0.33 -8.08
N GLY A 54 9.92 -0.88 -7.08
CA GLY A 54 8.70 -0.32 -6.50
C GLY A 54 8.94 1.06 -5.87
N GLY A 55 10.01 1.19 -5.07
CA GLY A 55 10.41 2.45 -4.45
C GLY A 55 10.73 3.53 -5.48
N TRP A 56 11.71 3.31 -6.36
CA TRP A 56 12.11 4.30 -7.36
C TRP A 56 11.04 4.60 -8.39
N GLY A 57 10.30 3.59 -8.85
CA GLY A 57 9.24 3.76 -9.83
C GLY A 57 8.09 4.63 -9.32
N GLY A 58 7.76 4.55 -8.02
CA GLY A 58 6.71 5.35 -7.39
C GLY A 58 7.05 6.83 -7.22
N LEU A 59 8.33 7.17 -7.03
CA LEU A 59 8.77 8.55 -6.74
C LEU A 59 8.41 9.56 -7.83
N ASN A 60 8.39 9.14 -9.10
CA ASN A 60 8.19 10.04 -10.23
C ASN A 60 6.77 9.99 -10.81
N GLN A 61 5.81 9.38 -10.10
CA GLN A 61 4.44 9.27 -10.60
C GLN A 61 3.53 10.32 -9.99
N THR A 62 2.69 10.91 -10.85
CA THR A 62 1.61 11.84 -10.45
C THR A 62 0.22 11.21 -10.54
N GLN A 63 0.12 10.06 -11.20
CA GLN A 63 -1.13 9.32 -11.39
C GLN A 63 -1.33 8.39 -10.19
N THR A 64 -2.48 8.49 -9.51
CA THR A 64 -2.76 7.75 -8.27
C THR A 64 -2.70 6.24 -8.49
N ARG A 65 -3.21 5.76 -9.64
CA ARG A 65 -3.20 4.34 -10.01
C ARG A 65 -1.79 3.79 -10.21
N LYS A 66 -0.88 4.56 -10.83
CA LYS A 66 0.53 4.15 -10.98
C LYS A 66 1.26 4.14 -9.64
N ILE A 67 0.95 5.06 -8.74
CA ILE A 67 1.52 5.05 -7.40
C ILE A 67 1.08 3.77 -6.66
N MET A 68 -0.21 3.43 -6.71
CA MET A 68 -0.74 2.19 -6.12
C MET A 68 -0.19 0.92 -6.80
N ALA A 69 0.15 1.00 -8.09
CA ALA A 69 0.84 -0.07 -8.81
C ALA A 69 2.21 -0.35 -8.20
N PHE A 70 3.03 0.69 -8.06
CA PHE A 70 4.38 0.59 -7.53
C PHE A 70 4.41 0.20 -6.05
N SER A 71 3.43 0.66 -5.26
CA SER A 71 3.28 0.16 -3.90
C SER A 71 2.98 -1.34 -3.87
N SER A 72 2.10 -1.83 -4.74
CA SER A 72 1.80 -3.26 -4.83
C SER A 72 3.03 -4.09 -5.17
N ILE A 73 3.93 -3.56 -6.01
CA ILE A 73 5.19 -4.21 -6.37
C ILE A 73 6.12 -4.26 -5.16
N ALA A 74 6.23 -3.17 -4.40
CA ALA A 74 7.05 -3.13 -3.19
C ALA A 74 6.53 -4.10 -2.10
N HIS A 75 5.22 -4.11 -1.82
CA HIS A 75 4.62 -5.02 -0.83
C HIS A 75 4.77 -6.49 -1.23
N LEU A 76 4.66 -6.82 -2.53
CA LEU A 76 4.94 -8.17 -3.03
C LEU A 76 6.41 -8.57 -2.84
N GLY A 77 7.35 -7.62 -2.92
CA GLY A 77 8.75 -7.87 -2.61
C GLY A 77 8.95 -8.28 -1.15
N TRP A 78 8.32 -7.56 -0.22
CA TRP A 78 8.31 -7.95 1.20
C TRP A 78 7.71 -9.34 1.43
N MET A 79 6.62 -9.66 0.73
CA MET A 79 6.00 -10.99 0.79
C MET A 79 6.95 -12.08 0.26
N ALA A 80 7.61 -11.85 -0.88
CA ALA A 80 8.55 -12.80 -1.45
C ALA A 80 9.75 -13.07 -0.51
N ALA A 81 10.25 -12.05 0.20
CA ALA A 81 11.41 -12.20 1.08
C ALA A 81 11.18 -13.17 2.25
N ILE A 82 9.96 -13.22 2.79
CA ILE A 82 9.64 -14.01 3.99
C ILE A 82 9.11 -15.41 3.66
N LEU A 83 8.70 -15.65 2.42
CA LEU A 83 7.97 -16.85 2.01
C LEU A 83 8.67 -18.18 2.37
N THR A 84 9.99 -18.24 2.22
CA THR A 84 10.79 -19.45 2.52
C THR A 84 11.18 -19.57 3.99
N LEU A 85 11.07 -18.49 4.76
CA LEU A 85 11.47 -18.47 6.18
C LEU A 85 10.26 -18.75 7.08
N ASN A 86 9.19 -17.96 6.92
CA ASN A 86 7.97 -18.10 7.71
C ASN A 86 6.73 -17.76 6.86
N PRO A 87 6.03 -18.77 6.34
CA PRO A 87 4.88 -18.56 5.45
C PRO A 87 3.64 -18.03 6.20
N ASN A 88 3.61 -18.03 7.54
CA ASN A 88 2.51 -17.42 8.30
C ASN A 88 2.60 -15.89 8.25
N ILE A 89 3.81 -15.33 8.37
CA ILE A 89 4.05 -13.88 8.27
C ILE A 89 3.77 -13.38 6.84
N LEU A 90 4.01 -14.21 5.82
CA LEU A 90 3.57 -13.95 4.45
C LEU A 90 2.05 -13.72 4.39
N LEU A 91 1.27 -14.64 4.94
CA LEU A 91 -0.20 -14.56 4.93
C LEU A 91 -0.69 -13.33 5.70
N LEU A 92 -0.08 -13.03 6.85
CA LEU A 92 -0.37 -11.82 7.62
C LEU A 92 -0.13 -10.56 6.78
N ASN A 93 1.02 -10.45 6.10
CA ASN A 93 1.35 -9.30 5.26
C ASN A 93 0.36 -9.17 4.09
N LEU A 94 -0.06 -10.28 3.47
CA LEU A 94 -1.07 -10.28 2.43
C LEU A 94 -2.43 -9.77 2.93
N LEU A 95 -2.89 -10.27 4.08
CA LEU A 95 -4.15 -9.85 4.70
C LEU A 95 -4.13 -8.35 5.00
N LEU A 96 -3.09 -7.87 5.67
CA LEU A 96 -2.95 -6.44 6.00
C LEU A 96 -2.86 -5.57 4.73
N TYR A 97 -2.15 -6.02 3.71
CA TYR A 97 -2.10 -5.33 2.41
C TYR A 97 -3.49 -5.21 1.77
N ILE A 98 -4.29 -6.29 1.76
CA ILE A 98 -5.64 -6.26 1.21
C ILE A 98 -6.54 -5.33 2.04
N ILE A 99 -6.49 -5.43 3.37
CA ILE A 99 -7.27 -4.59 4.30
C ILE A 99 -6.94 -3.10 4.13
N MET A 100 -5.68 -2.73 3.85
CA MET A 100 -5.27 -1.34 3.61
C MET A 100 -5.62 -0.85 2.19
N THR A 101 -5.51 -1.71 1.18
CA THR A 101 -5.68 -1.29 -0.23
C THR A 101 -7.13 -1.15 -0.65
N ILE A 102 -8.03 -2.02 -0.19
CA ILE A 102 -9.47 -1.91 -0.47
C ILE A 102 -10.02 -0.52 -0.13
N PRO A 103 -9.89 -0.01 1.11
CA PRO A 103 -10.43 1.30 1.44
C PRO A 103 -9.74 2.44 0.68
N MET A 104 -8.44 2.32 0.38
CA MET A 104 -7.74 3.32 -0.43
C MET A 104 -8.34 3.44 -1.84
N PHE A 105 -8.57 2.32 -2.54
CA PHE A 105 -9.20 2.33 -3.85
C PHE A 105 -10.67 2.80 -3.79
N LEU A 106 -11.41 2.42 -2.75
CA LEU A 106 -12.79 2.88 -2.56
C LEU A 106 -12.87 4.40 -2.32
N MET A 107 -11.93 4.98 -1.57
CA MET A 107 -11.82 6.43 -1.37
C MET A 107 -11.46 7.15 -2.67
N LEU A 108 -10.53 6.61 -3.46
CA LEU A 108 -10.17 7.18 -4.77
C LEU A 108 -11.35 7.09 -5.76
N ASN A 109 -12.16 6.03 -5.70
CA ASN A 109 -13.35 5.87 -6.54
C ASN A 109 -14.46 6.84 -6.13
N SER A 110 -14.78 6.96 -4.84
CA SER A 110 -15.83 7.87 -4.35
C SER A 110 -15.50 9.34 -4.61
N THR A 111 -14.22 9.68 -4.63
CA THR A 111 -13.73 11.04 -4.93
C THR A 111 -13.40 11.27 -6.40
N SER A 112 -13.50 10.24 -7.25
CA SER A 112 -13.16 10.28 -8.69
C SER A 112 -11.75 10.83 -9.00
N SER A 113 -10.80 10.63 -8.09
CA SER A 113 -9.47 11.27 -8.14
C SER A 113 -8.42 10.42 -8.86
N LYS A 114 -8.00 10.86 -10.05
CA LYS A 114 -7.03 10.12 -10.90
C LYS A 114 -5.61 10.63 -10.74
N THR A 115 -5.44 11.89 -10.38
CA THR A 115 -4.14 12.55 -10.25
C THR A 115 -3.94 13.13 -8.85
N ILE A 116 -2.67 13.36 -8.47
CA ILE A 116 -2.35 14.08 -7.22
C ILE A 116 -3.03 15.46 -7.19
N LYS A 117 -3.16 16.13 -8.35
CA LYS A 117 -3.83 17.44 -8.45
C LYS A 117 -5.32 17.36 -8.09
N ASP A 118 -6.01 16.30 -8.49
CA ASP A 118 -7.43 16.12 -8.14
C ASP A 118 -7.58 15.98 -6.62
N LEU A 119 -6.63 15.28 -5.99
CA LEU A 119 -6.65 15.07 -4.54
C LEU A 119 -6.49 16.37 -3.73
N THR A 120 -5.86 17.42 -4.27
CA THR A 120 -5.62 18.67 -3.53
C THR A 120 -6.90 19.45 -3.28
N THR A 121 -7.90 19.29 -4.14
CA THR A 121 -9.19 19.98 -4.00
C THR A 121 -10.12 19.28 -3.00
N LEU A 122 -9.81 18.03 -2.62
CA LEU A 122 -10.67 17.21 -1.76
C LEU A 122 -10.84 17.73 -0.35
N TRP A 123 -9.85 18.46 0.18
CA TRP A 123 -9.94 19.04 1.52
C TRP A 123 -11.17 19.95 1.64
N THR A 124 -11.47 20.71 0.58
CA THR A 124 -12.61 21.64 0.57
C THR A 124 -13.96 20.96 0.37
N THR A 125 -14.01 19.78 -0.23
CA THR A 125 -15.26 19.05 -0.48
C THR A 125 -15.61 18.05 0.61
N SER A 126 -14.62 17.36 1.17
CA SER A 126 -14.81 16.25 2.10
C SER A 126 -13.58 16.05 3.00
N PRO A 127 -13.40 16.88 4.05
CA PRO A 127 -12.23 16.82 4.93
C PRO A 127 -12.10 15.48 5.69
N GLN A 128 -13.21 14.78 5.90
CA GLN A 128 -13.24 13.47 6.55
C GLN A 128 -12.55 12.38 5.70
N ILE A 129 -12.76 12.39 4.38
CA ILE A 129 -12.13 11.41 3.49
C ILE A 129 -10.64 11.70 3.38
N THR A 130 -10.25 12.97 3.30
CA THR A 130 -8.84 13.36 3.20
C THR A 130 -8.05 12.99 4.45
N SER A 131 -8.61 13.15 5.65
CA SER A 131 -7.94 12.74 6.88
C SER A 131 -7.78 11.22 6.96
N MET A 132 -8.82 10.46 6.63
CA MET A 132 -8.73 8.99 6.62
C MET A 132 -7.76 8.46 5.56
N MET A 133 -7.76 9.06 4.36
CA MET A 133 -6.83 8.71 3.29
C MET A 133 -5.37 9.00 3.69
N MET A 134 -5.12 10.13 4.38
CA MET A 134 -3.80 10.45 4.90
C MET A 134 -3.29 9.36 5.85
N ILE A 135 -4.09 8.97 6.85
CA ILE A 135 -3.67 7.98 7.84
C ILE A 135 -3.48 6.59 7.19
N LEU A 136 -4.32 6.22 6.21
CA LEU A 136 -4.15 5.01 5.41
C LEU A 136 -2.82 4.99 4.63
N LEU A 137 -2.47 6.10 3.98
CA LEU A 137 -1.20 6.22 3.24
C LEU A 137 0.00 6.07 4.18
N MET A 138 -0.08 6.62 5.40
CA MET A 138 0.94 6.40 6.42
C MET A 138 1.02 4.94 6.89
N SER A 139 -0.13 4.25 6.98
CA SER A 139 -0.19 2.83 7.32
C SER A 139 0.49 1.98 6.23
N LEU A 140 0.18 2.21 4.95
CA LEU A 140 0.86 1.56 3.82
C LEU A 140 2.38 1.84 3.81
N GLY A 141 2.77 3.06 4.19
CA GLY A 141 4.15 3.46 4.39
C GLY A 141 4.86 2.70 5.52
N GLY A 142 4.10 2.18 6.49
CA GLY A 142 4.61 1.39 7.62
C GLY A 142 5.26 2.26 8.69
N LEU A 143 4.61 3.34 9.12
CA LEU A 143 5.06 4.13 10.26
C LEU A 143 4.60 3.51 11.58
N PRO A 144 5.44 3.42 12.62
CA PRO A 144 4.96 3.19 13.99
C PRO A 144 4.13 4.43 14.37
N PRO A 145 2.87 4.37 14.83
CA PRO A 145 2.11 3.33 15.57
C PRO A 145 1.04 2.57 14.76
N LEU A 146 1.12 2.56 13.43
CA LEU A 146 0.08 2.01 12.55
C LEU A 146 0.32 0.54 12.20
N THR A 147 -0.75 -0.17 11.83
CA THR A 147 -0.71 -1.62 11.57
C THR A 147 0.25 -2.02 10.46
N GLY A 148 0.41 -1.21 9.41
CA GLY A 148 1.30 -1.55 8.30
C GLY A 148 2.79 -1.56 8.65
N PHE A 149 3.18 -1.10 9.86
CA PHE A 149 4.52 -1.30 10.39
C PHE A 149 4.75 -2.75 10.85
N MET A 150 3.73 -3.38 11.43
CA MET A 150 3.78 -4.74 12.00
C MET A 150 4.38 -5.78 11.03
N PRO A 151 3.92 -5.94 9.78
CA PRO A 151 4.46 -6.97 8.89
C PRO A 151 5.91 -6.67 8.49
N LYS A 152 6.27 -5.41 8.26
CA LYS A 152 7.66 -5.05 7.92
C LYS A 152 8.59 -5.33 9.08
N TRP A 153 8.17 -5.03 10.30
CA TRP A 153 8.96 -5.29 11.50
C TRP A 153 9.17 -6.79 11.73
N LEU A 154 8.12 -7.60 11.65
CA LEU A 154 8.20 -9.06 11.79
C LEU A 154 9.10 -9.70 10.72
N ILE A 155 8.99 -9.25 9.46
CA ILE A 155 9.84 -9.76 8.38
C ILE A 155 11.31 -9.44 8.65
N LEU A 156 11.61 -8.22 9.12
CA LEU A 156 12.98 -7.84 9.48
C LEU A 156 13.51 -8.68 10.64
N GLN A 157 12.67 -8.96 11.66
CA GLN A 157 13.05 -9.80 12.78
C GLN A 157 13.47 -11.21 12.31
N GLU A 158 12.64 -11.87 11.49
CA GLU A 158 12.95 -13.21 10.97
C GLU A 158 14.22 -13.23 10.11
N LEU A 159 14.41 -12.22 9.26
CA LEU A 159 15.64 -12.10 8.46
C LEU A 159 16.89 -11.96 9.33
N THR A 160 16.80 -11.22 10.43
CA THR A 160 17.92 -11.10 11.37
C THR A 160 18.18 -12.38 12.15
N MET A 161 17.13 -13.13 12.52
CA MET A 161 17.27 -14.43 13.20
C MET A 161 17.97 -15.46 12.31
N HIS A 162 17.76 -15.39 10.99
CA HIS A 162 18.43 -16.24 10.00
C HIS A 162 19.79 -15.69 9.51
N ASN A 163 20.40 -14.72 10.21
CA ASN A 163 21.69 -14.09 9.85
C ASN A 163 21.71 -13.35 8.50
N LEU A 164 20.55 -13.01 7.91
CA LEU A 164 20.43 -12.26 6.66
C LEU A 164 20.37 -10.74 6.89
N THR A 165 21.23 -10.23 7.78
CA THR A 165 21.21 -8.83 8.24
C THR A 165 21.43 -7.83 7.10
N ALA A 166 22.34 -8.11 6.17
CA ALA A 166 22.60 -7.24 5.02
C ALA A 166 21.38 -7.10 4.08
N ILE A 167 20.62 -8.16 3.88
CA ILE A 167 19.39 -8.12 3.07
C ILE A 167 18.31 -7.34 3.80
N ALA A 168 18.19 -7.56 5.12
CA ALA A 168 17.25 -6.84 5.98
C ALA A 168 17.48 -5.31 5.94
N THR A 169 18.74 -4.86 6.02
CA THR A 169 19.06 -3.42 5.97
C THR A 169 18.74 -2.81 4.62
N ILE A 170 19.05 -3.48 3.50
CA ILE A 170 18.71 -2.99 2.16
C ILE A 170 17.19 -2.90 2.00
N MET A 171 16.44 -3.90 2.45
CA MET A 171 14.97 -3.85 2.41
C MET A 171 14.41 -2.73 3.28
N ALA A 172 14.92 -2.53 4.49
CA ALA A 172 14.50 -1.43 5.35
C ALA A 172 14.73 -0.05 4.69
N MET A 173 15.90 0.15 4.07
CA MET A 173 16.19 1.39 3.33
C MET A 173 15.28 1.55 2.10
N SER A 174 14.95 0.46 1.41
CA SER A 174 14.01 0.50 0.29
C SER A 174 12.58 0.88 0.70
N ALA A 175 12.15 0.51 1.91
CA ALA A 175 10.85 0.93 2.43
C ALA A 175 10.77 2.45 2.66
N LEU A 176 11.86 3.11 3.02
CA LEU A 176 11.90 4.57 3.17
C LEU A 176 11.66 5.29 1.84
N LEU A 177 12.11 4.72 0.71
CA LEU A 177 11.76 5.25 -0.62
C LEU A 177 10.25 5.20 -0.86
N SER A 178 9.60 4.12 -0.45
CA SER A 178 8.14 3.99 -0.57
C SER A 178 7.38 4.95 0.33
N LEU A 179 7.88 5.15 1.56
CA LEU A 179 7.34 6.11 2.51
C LEU A 179 7.34 7.53 1.94
N PHE A 180 8.41 7.93 1.25
CA PHE A 180 8.53 9.30 0.75
C PHE A 180 7.43 9.70 -0.23
N PHE A 181 7.06 8.83 -1.18
CA PHE A 181 5.97 9.19 -2.11
C PHE A 181 4.60 9.19 -1.43
N TYR A 182 4.39 8.37 -0.39
CA TYR A 182 3.17 8.45 0.42
C TYR A 182 3.09 9.74 1.23
N LEU A 183 4.19 10.14 1.85
CA LEU A 183 4.31 11.42 2.57
C LEU A 183 4.05 12.60 1.63
N ARG A 184 4.58 12.56 0.40
CA ARG A 184 4.31 13.59 -0.61
C ARG A 184 2.82 13.73 -0.89
N ILE A 185 2.10 12.62 -1.06
CA ILE A 185 0.65 12.66 -1.32
C ILE A 185 -0.07 13.20 -0.10
N ALA A 186 0.18 12.64 1.08
CA ALA A 186 -0.41 13.11 2.33
C ALA A 186 -0.22 14.62 2.56
N TYR A 187 1.00 15.11 2.30
CA TYR A 187 1.36 16.52 2.40
C TYR A 187 0.50 17.38 1.49
N VAL A 188 0.48 17.04 0.20
CA VAL A 188 -0.26 17.78 -0.84
C VAL A 188 -1.78 17.74 -0.63
N THR A 189 -2.31 16.69 0.01
CA THR A 189 -3.76 16.50 0.15
C THR A 189 -4.37 17.02 1.45
N ALA A 190 -3.63 16.97 2.56
CA ALA A 190 -4.18 17.24 3.88
C ALA A 190 -3.38 18.28 4.67
N LEU A 191 -2.05 18.33 4.52
CA LEU A 191 -1.21 19.23 5.32
C LEU A 191 -1.09 20.62 4.69
N THR A 192 -1.24 20.73 3.37
CA THR A 192 -1.24 22.02 2.66
C THR A 192 -2.54 22.28 1.94
N LEU A 193 -2.95 23.55 1.94
CA LEU A 193 -4.09 24.02 1.15
C LEU A 193 -3.59 24.52 -0.21
N HIS A 194 -4.04 23.86 -1.29
CA HIS A 194 -3.79 24.31 -2.65
C HIS A 194 -4.89 25.25 -3.15
N PRO A 195 -4.59 26.13 -4.14
CA PRO A 195 -5.59 27.04 -4.68
C PRO A 195 -6.75 26.26 -5.31
N THR A 196 -7.96 26.56 -4.86
CA THR A 196 -9.20 26.00 -5.41
C THR A 196 -9.70 26.83 -6.59
N THR A 197 -10.55 26.22 -7.40
CA THR A 197 -11.19 26.86 -8.55
C THR A 197 -12.56 27.40 -8.17
N THR A 198 -13.05 28.41 -8.91
CA THR A 198 -14.37 29.00 -8.68
C THR A 198 -15.52 28.00 -8.79
N LYS A 199 -15.33 26.87 -9.50
CA LYS A 199 -16.33 25.81 -9.63
C LYS A 199 -16.40 24.90 -8.40
N ASP A 200 -15.40 24.89 -7.52
CA ASP A 200 -15.38 24.04 -6.33
C ASP A 200 -16.46 24.44 -5.31
N THR A 201 -16.87 25.71 -5.30
CA THR A 201 -17.97 26.19 -4.46
C THR A 201 -19.31 25.53 -4.81
N ASN A 202 -19.47 24.92 -5.99
CA ASN A 202 -20.69 24.20 -6.36
C ASN A 202 -20.68 22.75 -5.86
N LYS A 203 -19.49 22.18 -5.58
CA LYS A 203 -19.34 20.79 -5.12
C LYS A 203 -19.82 20.58 -3.69
N TRP A 204 -19.97 21.65 -2.89
CA TRP A 204 -20.45 21.56 -1.50
C TRP A 204 -21.81 20.85 -1.35
N ARG A 205 -22.68 20.91 -2.37
CA ARG A 205 -24.00 20.28 -2.36
C ARG A 205 -23.94 18.77 -2.59
N PHE A 206 -22.92 18.29 -3.29
CA PHE A 206 -22.76 16.89 -3.68
C PHE A 206 -21.51 16.32 -3.03
N GLN A 207 -21.65 15.94 -1.75
CA GLN A 207 -20.57 15.33 -1.01
C GLN A 207 -20.38 13.86 -1.43
N PRO A 208 -19.13 13.42 -1.65
CA PRO A 208 -18.84 12.01 -1.90
C PRO A 208 -19.23 11.18 -0.68
N LYS A 209 -20.14 10.22 -0.86
CA LYS A 209 -20.52 9.28 0.21
C LYS A 209 -19.50 8.15 0.26
N LEU A 210 -18.86 7.97 1.41
CA LEU A 210 -18.05 6.78 1.65
C LEU A 210 -18.95 5.57 1.84
N MET A 211 -18.62 4.46 1.20
CA MET A 211 -19.29 3.19 1.45
C MET A 211 -18.96 2.69 2.87
N MET A 212 -19.98 2.17 3.56
CA MET A 212 -19.87 1.58 4.91
C MET A 212 -18.74 0.52 5.07
N PRO A 213 -18.47 -0.38 4.11
CA PRO A 213 -17.32 -1.29 4.23
C PRO A 213 -15.96 -0.56 4.24
N ALA A 214 -15.83 0.59 3.59
CA ALA A 214 -14.57 1.33 3.57
C ALA A 214 -14.22 1.90 4.95
N THR A 215 -15.21 2.39 5.71
CA THR A 215 -14.96 2.90 7.08
C THR A 215 -14.57 1.79 8.03
N ALA A 216 -15.26 0.65 8.01
CA ALA A 216 -14.91 -0.51 8.84
C ALA A 216 -13.48 -1.01 8.55
N LEU A 217 -13.12 -1.14 7.27
CA LEU A 217 -11.78 -1.54 6.85
C LEU A 217 -10.72 -0.52 7.24
N THR A 218 -11.02 0.79 7.19
CA THR A 218 -10.07 1.81 7.66
C THR A 218 -9.74 1.64 9.14
N ILE A 219 -10.74 1.47 9.99
CA ILE A 219 -10.53 1.30 11.44
C ILE A 219 -9.66 0.07 11.70
N LEU A 220 -9.98 -1.04 11.02
CA LEU A 220 -9.20 -2.28 11.10
C LEU A 220 -7.75 -2.06 10.66
N SER A 221 -7.53 -1.35 9.55
CA SER A 221 -6.19 -1.05 9.02
C SER A 221 -5.35 -0.12 9.88
N LEU A 222 -5.93 0.54 10.90
CA LEU A 222 -5.23 1.52 11.73
C LEU A 222 -4.91 1.00 13.13
N PHE A 223 -5.79 0.20 13.73
CA PHE A 223 -5.70 -0.13 15.16
C PHE A 223 -5.47 -1.61 15.50
N LEU A 224 -5.04 -2.45 14.55
CA LEU A 224 -4.66 -3.85 14.83
C LEU A 224 -3.29 -4.03 15.52
N LEU A 225 -2.44 -3.00 15.61
CA LEU A 225 -1.08 -3.17 16.14
C LEU A 225 -1.03 -3.69 17.60
N PRO A 226 -1.90 -3.25 18.54
CA PRO A 226 -1.96 -3.81 19.88
C PRO A 226 -2.37 -5.29 19.92
N MET A 227 -3.09 -5.77 18.90
CA MET A 227 -3.52 -7.17 18.77
C MET A 227 -2.44 -8.07 18.16
N MET A 228 -1.24 -7.53 17.92
CA MET A 228 -0.12 -8.29 17.36
C MET A 228 0.15 -9.65 18.03
N PRO A 229 0.12 -9.80 19.37
CA PRO A 229 0.41 -11.08 20.02
C PRO A 229 -0.57 -12.20 19.67
N LEU A 230 -1.77 -11.87 19.20
CA LEU A 230 -2.79 -12.85 18.80
C LEU A 230 -2.60 -13.34 17.35
N MET A 231 -1.78 -12.63 16.56
CA MET A 231 -1.59 -12.86 15.13
C MET A 231 -0.24 -13.48 14.77
N CYS A 232 0.70 -13.50 15.73
CA CYS A 232 2.05 -14.05 15.57
C CYS A 232 2.13 -15.50 16.08
#